data_AF-A0AAC8VI30-F1
#
_entry.id   AF-A0AAC8VI30-F1
#
_cell.length_a   1.000
_cell.length_b   1.000
_cell.length_c   1.000
_cell.angle_alpha   90.00
_cell.angle_beta   90.00
_cell.angle_gamma   90.00
#
_symmetry.space_group_name_H-M   'P 1'
#
loop_
_entity.id
_entity.type
_entity.pdbx_description
1 polymer ?
#
loop_
_entity_poly.entity_id
_entity_poly.type
_entity_poly.pdbx_seq_one_letter_code
_entity_poly.pdbx_strand_id
1 'polypeptide(L)' 'MVELYRTHVKGTDFNEVSDKEIAKIEHTLNTRRRASLNYRSPNHVFLEYLMAA' A
#
# COMPACT_ATOMS: atom_id res chain seq x y z
N MET A 1 2.81 5.95 5.68
CA MET A 1 2.47 4.97 4.62
C MET A 1 3.48 4.95 3.48
N VAL A 2 4.15 6.07 3.16
CA VAL A 2 5.22 6.15 2.15
C VAL A 2 6.43 5.24 2.45
N GLU A 3 6.74 4.98 3.72
CA GLU A 3 7.89 4.14 4.11
C GLU A 3 7.71 2.63 3.86
N LEU A 4 6.48 2.12 3.72
CA LEU A 4 6.25 0.69 3.50
C LEU A 4 6.55 0.27 2.05
N TYR A 5 6.52 1.22 1.10
CA TYR A 5 6.76 0.96 -0.32
C TYR A 5 8.22 0.65 -0.65
N ARG A 6 9.17 1.18 0.14
CA ARG A 6 10.60 1.06 -0.15
C ARG A 6 11.16 -0.37 -0.01
N THR A 7 10.43 -1.28 0.64
CA THR A 7 10.93 -2.62 0.97
C THR A 7 10.43 -3.75 0.05
N HIS A 8 9.49 -3.49 -0.86
CA HIS A 8 8.73 -4.57 -1.50
C HIS A 8 9.04 -4.87 -2.97
N VAL A 9 9.95 -4.15 -3.62
CA VAL A 9 10.45 -4.54 -4.95
C VAL A 9 11.97 -4.62 -4.90
N LYS A 10 12.50 -5.82 -4.65
CA LYS A 10 13.95 -6.04 -4.70
C LYS A 10 14.42 -5.82 -6.14
N GLY A 11 15.24 -4.78 -6.37
CA GLY A 11 15.92 -4.56 -7.64
C GLY A 11 15.24 -3.61 -8.63
N THR A 12 14.20 -2.87 -8.24
CA THR A 12 13.67 -1.78 -9.07
C THR A 12 14.36 -0.47 -8.72
N ASP A 13 14.96 0.19 -9.72
CA ASP A 13 15.41 1.57 -9.57
C ASP A 13 14.19 2.48 -9.52
N PHE A 14 13.94 3.08 -8.36
CA PHE A 14 12.79 3.96 -8.16
C PHE A 14 12.91 5.28 -8.93
N ASN A 15 14.08 5.64 -9.45
CA ASN A 15 14.24 6.81 -10.32
C ASN A 15 13.65 6.60 -11.73
N GLU A 16 13.41 5.35 -12.13
CA GLU A 16 12.88 4.99 -13.44
C GLU A 16 11.36 4.74 -13.41
N VAL A 17 10.76 4.67 -12.22
CA VAL A 17 9.33 4.40 -12.05
C VAL A 17 8.56 5.71 -12.08
N SER A 18 7.58 5.82 -12.96
CA SER A 18 6.73 7.00 -13.03
C SER A 18 5.78 7.10 -11.83
N ASP A 19 5.42 8.32 -11.42
CA ASP A 19 4.42 8.55 -10.37
C ASP A 19 3.10 7.80 -10.64
N LYS A 20 2.73 7.66 -11.91
CA LYS A 20 1.53 6.92 -12.33
C LYS A 20 1.62 5.44 -11.99
N GLU A 21 2.79 4.84 -12.18
CA GLU A 21 3.03 3.43 -11.84
C GLU A 21 3.06 3.24 -10.33
N ILE A 22 3.69 4.17 -9.60
CA ILE A 22 3.66 4.20 -8.15
C ILE A 22 2.20 4.23 -7.68
N ALA A 23 1.41 5.22 -8.11
CA ALA A 23 0.00 5.35 -7.73
C ALA A 23 -0.83 4.09 -8.03
N LYS A 24 -0.58 3.42 -9.16
CA LYS A 24 -1.25 2.16 -9.52
C LYS A 24 -0.89 1.04 -8.54
N ILE A 25 0.38 0.92 -8.18
CA ILE A 25 0.85 -0.07 -7.20
C ILE A 25 0.28 0.25 -5.82
N GLU A 26 0.34 1.51 -5.39
CA GLU A 26 -0.22 1.96 -4.12
C GLU A 26 -1.71 1.62 -4.00
N HIS A 27 -2.49 1.99 -5.01
CA HIS A 27 -3.91 1.67 -5.07
C HIS A 27 -4.16 0.17 -4.97
N THR A 28 -3.40 -0.63 -5.73
CA THR A 28 -3.53 -2.10 -5.72
C THR A 28 -3.23 -2.68 -4.34
N LEU A 29 -2.14 -2.25 -3.70
CA LEU A 29 -1.72 -2.76 -2.40
C LEU A 29 -2.69 -2.37 -1.29
N ASN A 30 -3.21 -1.14 -1.34
CA ASN A 30 -4.10 -0.59 -0.33
C ASN A 30 -5.54 -1.14 -0.43
N THR A 31 -5.99 -1.54 -1.62
CA THR A 31 -7.31 -2.14 -1.82
C THR A 31 -7.30 -3.66 -1.71
N ARG A 32 -6.13 -4.31 -1.88
CA ARG A 32 -6.01 -5.77 -1.79
C ARG A 32 -6.23 -6.28 -0.36
N ARG A 33 -7.07 -7.30 -0.24
CA ARG A 33 -7.31 -8.02 1.02
C ARG A 33 -6.06 -8.79 1.48
N ARG A 34 -5.80 -8.78 2.78
CA ARG A 34 -4.66 -9.50 3.39
C ARG A 34 -5.17 -10.52 4.40
N ALA A 35 -4.75 -11.78 4.27
CA ALA A 35 -5.13 -12.83 5.22
C ALA A 35 -4.77 -12.48 6.67
N SER A 36 -3.60 -11.85 6.88
CA SER A 36 -3.16 -11.34 8.18
C SER A 36 -4.05 -10.24 8.77
N LEU A 37 -4.89 -9.59 7.96
CA LEU A 37 -5.86 -8.59 8.39
C LEU A 37 -7.29 -9.14 8.41
N ASN A 38 -7.46 -10.46 8.58
CA ASN A 38 -8.75 -11.15 8.47
C ASN A 38 -9.43 -10.87 7.12
N TYR A 39 -8.64 -10.87 6.04
CA TYR A 39 -9.07 -10.54 4.69
C TYR A 39 -9.65 -9.13 4.52
N ARG A 40 -9.36 -8.20 5.42
CA ARG A 40 -9.61 -6.78 5.21
C ARG A 40 -8.48 -6.15 4.40
N SER A 41 -8.77 -5.04 3.73
CA SER A 41 -7.77 -4.29 3.00
C SER A 41 -7.03 -3.33 3.95
N PRO A 42 -5.76 -3.00 3.68
CA PRO A 42 -5.03 -2.01 4.47
C PRO A 42 -5.76 -0.67 4.58
N ASN A 43 -6.37 -0.17 3.49
CA ASN A 43 -7.14 1.08 3.53
C ASN A 43 -8.32 1.02 4.49
N HIS A 44 -9.04 -0.10 4.51
CA HIS A 44 -10.22 -0.23 5.38
C HIS A 44 -9.81 -0.18 6.86
N VAL A 45 -8.77 -0.92 7.23
CA VAL A 45 -8.22 -0.91 8.58
C VAL A 45 -7.69 0.47 8.96
N PHE A 46 -7.00 1.16 8.05
CA PHE A 46 -6.50 2.51 8.28
C PHE A 46 -7.63 3.52 8.54
N LEU A 47 -8.70 3.47 7.76
CA LEU A 47 -9.86 4.36 7.94
C LEU A 47 -10.58 4.09 9.26
N GLU A 48 -10.73 2.82 9.68
CA GLU A 48 -11.26 2.48 11.00
C GLU A 48 -10.43 3.12 12.13
N TYR A 49 -9.09 3.02 12.05
CA TYR A 49 -8.21 3.64 13.04
C TYR A 49 -8.34 5.16 13.09
N LEU A 50 -8.49 5.82 11.93
CA LEU A 50 -8.68 7.27 11.87
C LEU A 50 -10.03 7.71 12.46
N MET A 51 -11.09 6.93 12.28
CA MET A 51 -12.41 7.24 12.83
C MET A 51 -12.54 6.91 14.32
N ALA A 52 -11.66 6.07 14.85
CA ALA A 52 -11.63 5.68 16.26
C ALA A 52 -10.75 6.59 17.14
N ALA A 53 -10.05 7.55 16.55
CA ALA A 53 -9.20 8.54 17.21
C ALA A 53 -9.92 9.90 17.33
#